data_AF-A0A2V7FIG8-F1
#
_entry.id   AF-A0A2V7FIG8-F1
#
_cell.length_a   1.000
_cell.length_b   1.000
_cell.length_c   1.000
_cell.angle_alpha   90.00
_cell.angle_beta   90.00
_cell.angle_gamma   90.00
#
_symmetry.space_group_name_H-M   'P 1'
#
loop_
_entity.id
_entity.type
_entity.pdbx_description
1 polymer ?
#
loop_
_entity_poly.entity_id
_entity_poly.type
_entity_poly.pdbx_seq_one_letter_code
_entity_poly.pdbx_strand_id
1 'polypeptide(L)'
;MIASLVLALALQGSLTDRVAAAPDGEVRFSFATRAGVCGNGRNVISFECDDGSCGRHRISSGNYYDDDAGCPCEPGPARVALQRRGGQISRVRTYVGGAWRPAADGRVTDLGVVPAAAAARYLLDLAARSAGDAGRDAVFPAALADSVTVWPDLLRLARTTAVPRETRRSAVFWLGQAAGEAATRGLTELVDDGSVELEVKESAVFALSQLRDEQGVPALIRIARTHASPSVRKKALFWLGQSNDPRALALFEELLTKP
;
A
#
# COMPACT_ATOMS: atom_id res chain seq x y z
N MET A 1 17.39 -1.34 -36.14
CA MET A 1 16.05 -1.16 -35.56
C MET A 1 16.03 -1.12 -34.02
N ILE A 2 16.92 -1.82 -33.31
CA ILE A 2 16.99 -1.77 -31.83
C ILE A 2 17.48 -0.39 -31.31
N ALA A 3 18.50 0.19 -31.95
CA ALA A 3 19.04 1.50 -31.56
C ALA A 3 18.02 2.66 -31.70
N SER A 4 17.13 2.60 -32.69
CA SER A 4 16.10 3.62 -32.93
C SER A 4 14.96 3.55 -31.90
N LEU A 5 14.66 2.36 -31.37
CA LEU A 5 13.64 2.17 -30.34
C LEU A 5 14.15 2.64 -28.96
N VAL A 6 15.43 2.40 -28.66
CA VAL A 6 16.08 2.87 -27.43
C VAL A 6 16.17 4.40 -27.38
N LEU A 7 16.45 5.05 -28.52
CA LEU A 7 16.48 6.52 -28.62
C LEU A 7 15.09 7.15 -28.41
N ALA A 8 14.04 6.55 -28.96
CA ALA A 8 12.66 7.04 -28.81
C ALA A 8 12.15 6.94 -27.35
N LEU A 9 12.56 5.93 -26.60
CA LEU A 9 12.25 5.78 -25.17
C LEU A 9 13.03 6.78 -24.29
N ALA A 10 14.28 7.09 -24.64
CA ALA A 10 15.09 8.08 -23.94
C ALA A 10 14.59 9.53 -24.10
N LEU A 11 13.84 9.81 -25.17
CA LEU A 11 13.24 11.12 -25.46
C LEU A 11 11.92 11.38 -24.72
N GLN A 12 11.36 10.39 -24.00
CA GLN A 12 10.03 10.53 -23.38
C GLN A 12 10.02 11.24 -22.01
N GLY A 13 11.16 11.66 -21.46
CA GLY A 13 11.20 12.28 -20.12
C GLY A 13 10.81 11.31 -19.00
N SER A 14 10.97 11.71 -17.74
CA SER A 14 10.55 10.86 -16.61
C SER A 14 9.02 10.72 -16.58
N LEU A 15 8.49 9.70 -15.90
CA LEU A 15 7.04 9.57 -15.71
C LEU A 15 6.46 10.84 -15.05
N THR A 16 7.22 11.45 -14.13
CA THR A 16 6.89 12.73 -13.51
C THR A 16 6.71 13.84 -14.55
N ASP A 17 7.67 14.00 -15.47
CA ASP A 17 7.61 15.03 -16.50
C ASP A 17 6.42 14.83 -17.44
N ARG A 18 6.17 13.58 -17.83
CA ARG A 18 5.05 13.21 -18.71
C ARG A 18 3.69 13.47 -18.08
N VAL A 19 3.53 13.16 -16.79
CA VAL A 19 2.28 13.48 -16.06
C VAL A 19 2.14 14.98 -15.86
N ALA A 20 3.24 15.69 -15.58
CA ALA A 20 3.23 17.15 -15.41
C ALA A 20 2.84 17.89 -16.70
N ALA A 21 3.30 17.38 -17.86
CA ALA A 21 3.01 17.95 -19.19
C ALA A 21 1.59 17.67 -19.70
N ALA A 22 0.88 16.70 -19.13
CA ALA A 22 -0.48 16.38 -19.54
C ALA A 22 -1.45 17.52 -19.22
N PRO A 23 -2.48 17.78 -20.06
CA PRO A 23 -3.55 18.72 -19.73
C PRO A 23 -4.38 18.22 -18.53
N ASP A 24 -5.23 19.09 -17.99
CA ASP A 24 -6.24 18.68 -17.01
C ASP A 24 -7.22 17.66 -17.64
N GLY A 25 -7.54 16.62 -16.87
CA GLY A 25 -8.26 15.43 -17.33
C GLY A 25 -7.74 14.17 -16.65
N GLU A 26 -8.08 13.01 -17.20
CA GLU A 26 -7.53 11.74 -16.77
C GLU A 26 -6.15 11.52 -17.40
N VAL A 27 -5.13 11.28 -16.57
CA VAL A 27 -3.81 10.81 -17.01
C VAL A 27 -3.67 9.38 -16.55
N ARG A 28 -3.42 8.44 -17.47
CA ARG A 28 -3.41 7.02 -17.14
C ARG A 28 -2.17 6.31 -17.65
N PHE A 29 -1.75 5.28 -16.92
CA PHE A 29 -0.65 4.39 -17.28
C PHE A 29 -0.85 3.01 -16.69
N SER A 30 -0.13 2.02 -17.21
CA SER A 30 -0.11 0.67 -16.65
C SER A 30 1.31 0.17 -16.38
N PHE A 31 1.46 -0.73 -15.43
CA PHE A 31 2.75 -1.35 -15.09
C PHE A 31 2.58 -2.78 -14.60
N ALA A 32 3.66 -3.56 -14.69
CA ALA A 32 3.70 -4.94 -14.21
C ALA A 32 3.56 -4.99 -12.68
N THR A 33 2.74 -5.92 -12.19
CA THR A 33 2.54 -6.17 -10.75
C THR A 33 3.40 -7.32 -10.27
N ARG A 34 3.76 -7.29 -8.98
CA ARG A 34 4.39 -8.44 -8.31
C ARG A 34 3.51 -9.69 -8.43
N ALA A 35 4.15 -10.86 -8.33
CA ALA A 35 3.45 -12.14 -8.34
C ALA A 35 2.33 -12.20 -7.28
N GLY A 36 1.23 -12.88 -7.62
CA GLY A 36 0.05 -13.04 -6.75
C GLY A 36 -0.97 -11.91 -6.83
N VAL A 37 -0.62 -10.75 -7.42
CA VAL A 37 -1.59 -9.66 -7.60
C VAL A 37 -2.49 -9.95 -8.80
N CYS A 38 -3.78 -10.05 -8.54
CA CYS A 38 -4.83 -10.32 -9.52
C CYS A 38 -6.06 -9.44 -9.26
N GLY A 39 -6.99 -9.31 -10.21
CA GLY A 39 -8.21 -8.52 -10.01
C GLY A 39 -9.22 -8.69 -11.11
N ASN A 40 -10.44 -8.19 -10.88
CA ASN A 40 -11.56 -8.32 -11.82
C ASN A 40 -11.59 -7.26 -12.93
N GLY A 41 -10.53 -6.46 -13.06
CA GLY A 41 -10.45 -5.35 -13.99
C GLY A 41 -11.31 -4.13 -13.65
N ARG A 42 -12.00 -4.10 -12.51
CA ARG A 42 -13.04 -3.10 -12.22
C ARG A 42 -12.87 -2.43 -10.86
N ASN A 43 -12.97 -3.19 -9.79
CA ASN A 43 -13.06 -2.65 -8.44
C ASN A 43 -12.50 -3.59 -7.37
N VAL A 44 -12.24 -4.85 -7.71
CA VAL A 44 -11.71 -5.85 -6.79
C VAL A 44 -10.29 -6.21 -7.20
N ILE A 45 -9.39 -6.15 -6.23
CA ILE A 45 -7.98 -6.54 -6.34
C ILE A 45 -7.69 -7.54 -5.24
N SER A 46 -7.06 -8.66 -5.58
CA SER A 46 -6.70 -9.75 -4.68
C SER A 46 -5.18 -9.97 -4.69
N PHE A 47 -4.69 -10.53 -3.59
CA PHE A 47 -3.30 -11.01 -3.45
C PHE A 47 -3.20 -12.54 -3.50
N GLU A 48 -4.35 -13.19 -3.60
CA GLU A 48 -4.52 -14.63 -3.66
C GLU A 48 -5.57 -14.93 -4.72
N CYS A 49 -5.28 -15.90 -5.58
CA CYS A 49 -6.22 -16.36 -6.59
C CYS A 49 -6.54 -17.83 -6.29
N ASP A 50 -7.79 -18.12 -5.90
CA ASP A 50 -8.28 -19.46 -5.56
C ASP A 50 -9.22 -19.95 -6.66
N ASP A 51 -8.86 -21.05 -7.34
CA ASP A 51 -9.63 -21.65 -8.44
C ASP A 51 -10.07 -20.66 -9.54
N GLY A 52 -9.21 -19.68 -9.85
CA GLY A 52 -9.48 -18.66 -10.87
C GLY A 52 -10.40 -17.52 -10.40
N SER A 53 -10.75 -17.49 -9.12
CA SER A 53 -11.52 -16.43 -8.47
C SER A 53 -10.67 -15.62 -7.49
N CYS A 54 -11.06 -14.38 -7.21
CA CYS A 54 -10.43 -13.57 -6.16
C CYS A 54 -10.68 -14.22 -4.79
N GLY A 55 -9.60 -14.57 -4.09
CA GLY A 55 -9.66 -15.12 -2.73
C GLY A 55 -10.23 -14.13 -1.70
N ARG A 56 -10.28 -14.57 -0.44
CA ARG A 56 -10.86 -13.77 0.66
C ARG A 56 -10.04 -12.53 1.00
N HIS A 57 -8.74 -12.53 0.74
CA HIS A 57 -7.83 -11.40 0.95
C HIS A 57 -7.87 -10.41 -0.22
N ARG A 58 -8.99 -9.71 -0.36
CA ARG A 58 -9.26 -8.77 -1.44
C ARG A 58 -9.57 -7.36 -0.96
N ILE A 59 -9.21 -6.39 -1.78
CA ILE A 59 -9.53 -4.97 -1.63
C ILE A 59 -10.60 -4.62 -2.64
N SER A 60 -11.69 -4.00 -2.16
CA SER A 60 -12.78 -3.51 -3.00
C SER A 60 -12.89 -1.99 -2.89
N SER A 61 -13.20 -1.32 -4.01
CA SER A 61 -13.47 0.12 -4.07
C SER A 61 -14.81 0.38 -4.78
N GLY A 62 -15.74 1.08 -4.13
CA GLY A 62 -17.10 1.30 -4.64
C GLY A 62 -18.18 0.74 -3.72
N ASN A 63 -19.44 0.74 -4.18
CA ASN A 63 -20.57 0.29 -3.38
C ASN A 63 -20.70 -1.24 -3.39
N TYR A 64 -21.14 -1.80 -2.26
CA TYR A 64 -21.26 -3.24 -1.95
C TYR A 64 -22.20 -4.04 -2.90
N TYR A 65 -22.93 -3.36 -3.79
CA TYR A 65 -23.91 -3.95 -4.71
C TYR A 65 -23.37 -4.17 -6.13
N ASP A 66 -22.10 -3.85 -6.40
CA ASP A 66 -21.47 -4.22 -7.67
C ASP A 66 -21.08 -5.70 -7.61
N ASP A 67 -21.99 -6.55 -8.06
CA ASP A 67 -21.91 -8.02 -8.26
C ASP A 67 -20.51 -8.65 -8.03
N ASP A 68 -20.40 -9.36 -6.92
CA ASP A 68 -19.35 -10.34 -6.60
C ASP A 68 -19.36 -11.57 -7.54
N ALA A 69 -19.99 -11.47 -8.71
CA ALA A 69 -20.10 -12.53 -9.70
C ALA A 69 -18.70 -13.04 -10.08
N GLY A 70 -18.29 -14.12 -9.41
CA GLY A 70 -17.09 -14.91 -9.66
C GLY A 70 -15.73 -14.24 -9.50
N CYS A 71 -15.65 -12.91 -9.32
CA CYS A 71 -14.43 -12.09 -9.34
C CYS A 71 -13.30 -12.75 -10.15
N PRO A 72 -13.34 -12.69 -11.50
CA PRO A 72 -12.33 -13.34 -12.32
C PRO A 72 -10.95 -12.82 -11.91
N CYS A 73 -10.05 -13.74 -11.61
CA CYS A 73 -8.75 -13.43 -11.07
C CYS A 73 -7.75 -13.20 -12.19
N GLU A 74 -7.87 -12.06 -12.87
CA GLU A 74 -6.96 -11.71 -13.94
C GLU A 74 -5.67 -11.14 -13.33
N PRO A 75 -4.49 -11.74 -13.60
CA PRO A 75 -3.21 -11.15 -13.20
C PRO A 75 -3.05 -9.74 -13.78
N GLY A 76 -2.03 -9.01 -13.33
CA GLY A 76 -1.70 -7.68 -13.83
C GLY A 76 -1.76 -7.52 -15.37
N PRO A 77 -1.75 -6.28 -15.85
CA PRO A 77 -1.07 -5.16 -15.21
C PRO A 77 -1.93 -4.44 -14.17
N ALA A 78 -1.25 -3.68 -13.30
CA ALA A 78 -1.89 -2.59 -12.59
C ALA A 78 -2.12 -1.45 -13.57
N ARG A 79 -3.31 -0.86 -13.50
CA ARG A 79 -3.77 0.26 -14.31
C ARG A 79 -4.11 1.40 -13.37
N VAL A 80 -3.38 2.50 -13.49
CA VAL A 80 -3.56 3.69 -12.64
C VAL A 80 -4.13 4.83 -13.47
N ALA A 81 -5.26 5.38 -13.01
CA ALA A 81 -5.86 6.59 -13.55
C ALA A 81 -5.74 7.72 -12.52
N LEU A 82 -5.06 8.79 -12.92
CA LEU A 82 -4.87 10.01 -12.14
C LEU A 82 -5.83 11.07 -12.66
N GLN A 83 -6.63 11.66 -11.76
CA GLN A 83 -7.39 12.85 -12.13
C GLN A 83 -6.52 14.09 -11.90
N ARG A 84 -6.18 14.80 -12.98
CA ARG A 84 -5.48 16.09 -12.92
C ARG A 84 -6.47 17.25 -13.02
N ARG A 85 -6.41 18.20 -12.09
CA ARG A 85 -7.24 19.42 -12.02
C ARG A 85 -6.39 20.59 -11.53
N GLY A 86 -6.37 21.69 -12.28
CA GLY A 86 -5.56 22.86 -11.95
C GLY A 86 -4.07 22.53 -11.86
N GLY A 87 -3.57 21.59 -12.66
CA GLY A 87 -2.18 21.14 -12.58
C GLY A 87 -1.82 20.19 -11.45
N GLN A 88 -2.77 19.84 -10.58
CA GLN A 88 -2.56 18.96 -9.42
C GLN A 88 -3.30 17.63 -9.61
N ILE A 89 -2.77 16.56 -9.04
CA ILE A 89 -3.49 15.28 -8.98
C ILE A 89 -4.46 15.33 -7.81
N SER A 90 -5.75 15.22 -8.10
CA SER A 90 -6.83 15.29 -7.09
C SER A 90 -7.35 13.91 -6.68
N ARG A 91 -7.08 12.86 -7.47
CA ARG A 91 -7.55 11.49 -7.20
C ARG A 91 -6.66 10.48 -7.91
N VAL A 92 -6.43 9.34 -7.27
CA VAL A 92 -5.76 8.19 -7.84
C VAL A 92 -6.72 7.01 -7.82
N ARG A 93 -6.91 6.34 -8.96
CA ARG A 93 -7.68 5.10 -9.05
C ARG A 93 -6.79 3.99 -9.56
N THR A 94 -6.93 2.81 -8.97
CA THR A 94 -6.12 1.63 -9.29
C THR A 94 -7.02 0.48 -9.67
N TYR A 95 -6.64 -0.21 -10.74
CA TYR A 95 -7.30 -1.41 -11.25
C TYR A 95 -6.23 -2.47 -11.51
N VAL A 96 -6.60 -3.75 -11.46
CA VAL A 96 -5.73 -4.87 -11.84
C VAL A 96 -6.50 -5.79 -12.78
N GLY A 97 -5.82 -6.27 -13.83
CA GLY A 97 -6.45 -7.03 -14.92
C GLY A 97 -7.33 -6.16 -15.79
N GLY A 98 -8.06 -6.75 -16.73
CA GLY A 98 -9.08 -6.12 -17.57
C GLY A 98 -8.61 -4.95 -18.46
N ALA A 99 -9.60 -4.25 -19.04
CA ALA A 99 -9.38 -3.15 -19.98
C ALA A 99 -9.78 -1.79 -19.40
N TRP A 100 -9.19 -0.70 -19.93
CA TRP A 100 -9.57 0.66 -19.58
C TRP A 100 -11.05 0.91 -19.83
N ARG A 101 -11.70 1.55 -18.87
CA ARG A 101 -13.06 2.07 -19.06
C ARG A 101 -12.98 3.44 -19.76
N PRO A 102 -14.03 3.82 -20.51
CA PRO A 102 -14.15 5.19 -21.00
C PRO A 102 -14.09 6.18 -19.83
N ALA A 103 -13.29 7.24 -19.96
CA ALA A 103 -13.26 8.30 -18.95
C ALA A 103 -14.56 9.09 -18.96
N ALA A 104 -15.01 9.53 -17.78
CA ALA A 104 -16.29 10.21 -17.60
C ALA A 104 -16.38 11.56 -18.34
N ASP A 105 -15.24 12.23 -18.56
CA ASP A 105 -15.13 13.55 -19.20
C ASP A 105 -14.47 13.51 -20.59
N GLY A 106 -14.10 12.31 -21.09
CA GLY A 106 -13.53 12.09 -22.43
C GLY A 106 -12.12 12.62 -22.67
N ARG A 107 -11.52 13.40 -21.75
CA ARG A 107 -10.15 13.93 -21.89
C ARG A 107 -9.15 12.99 -21.22
N VAL A 108 -8.57 12.10 -22.02
CA VAL A 108 -7.61 11.10 -21.55
C VAL A 108 -6.24 11.33 -22.17
N THR A 109 -5.23 11.45 -21.32
CA THR A 109 -3.82 11.31 -21.70
C THR A 109 -3.35 9.91 -21.32
N ASP A 110 -3.19 9.04 -22.31
CA ASP A 110 -2.69 7.68 -22.10
C ASP A 110 -1.17 7.65 -22.26
N LEU A 111 -0.48 7.39 -21.15
CA LEU A 111 0.98 7.24 -21.12
C LEU A 111 1.42 5.80 -21.43
N GLY A 112 0.49 4.89 -21.66
CA GLY A 112 0.75 3.50 -22.01
C GLY A 112 1.39 2.70 -20.88
N VAL A 113 2.12 1.67 -21.27
CA VAL A 113 2.87 0.80 -20.35
C VAL A 113 4.14 1.52 -19.91
N VAL A 114 4.39 1.55 -18.61
CA VAL A 114 5.59 2.14 -18.00
C VAL A 114 6.33 1.11 -17.14
N PRO A 115 7.65 1.26 -16.93
CA PRO A 115 8.38 0.37 -16.02
C PRO A 115 7.80 0.42 -14.60
N ALA A 116 7.64 -0.74 -13.95
CA ALA A 116 7.10 -0.83 -12.59
C ALA A 116 7.89 0.01 -11.59
N ALA A 117 9.22 0.06 -11.71
CA ALA A 117 10.07 0.91 -10.89
C ALA A 117 9.88 2.41 -11.14
N ALA A 118 9.50 2.84 -12.34
CA ALA A 118 9.17 4.24 -12.61
C ALA A 118 7.80 4.62 -12.03
N ALA A 119 6.81 3.73 -12.17
CA ALA A 119 5.49 3.88 -11.56
C ALA A 119 5.58 3.97 -10.04
N ALA A 120 6.27 3.02 -9.38
CA ALA A 120 6.43 3.00 -7.93
C ALA A 120 7.07 4.29 -7.41
N ARG A 121 8.17 4.75 -8.02
CA ARG A 121 8.84 6.00 -7.62
C ARG A 121 7.91 7.20 -7.77
N TYR A 122 7.25 7.35 -8.92
CA TYR A 122 6.30 8.43 -9.15
C TYR A 122 5.17 8.43 -8.11
N LEU A 123 4.60 7.28 -7.81
CA LEU A 123 3.49 7.14 -6.86
C LEU A 123 3.90 7.39 -5.41
N LEU A 124 5.09 6.95 -4.99
CA LEU A 124 5.66 7.26 -3.68
C LEU A 124 5.96 8.76 -3.53
N ASP A 125 6.47 9.37 -4.59
CA ASP A 125 6.71 10.81 -4.67
C ASP A 125 5.42 11.63 -4.65
N LEU A 126 4.36 11.13 -5.28
CA LEU A 126 3.02 11.70 -5.23
C LEU A 126 2.46 11.60 -3.82
N ALA A 127 2.57 10.43 -3.18
CA ALA A 127 2.17 10.23 -1.78
C ALA A 127 2.88 11.21 -0.83
N ALA A 128 4.17 11.48 -1.05
CA ALA A 128 4.94 12.39 -0.21
C ALA A 128 4.54 13.87 -0.33
N ARG A 129 3.99 14.28 -1.48
CA ARG A 129 3.78 15.71 -1.82
C ARG A 129 2.32 16.13 -1.89
N SER A 130 1.39 15.19 -2.03
CA SER A 130 -0.03 15.47 -2.16
C SER A 130 -0.75 15.48 -0.80
N ALA A 131 -1.67 16.43 -0.64
CA ALA A 131 -2.61 16.46 0.47
C ALA A 131 -3.86 15.61 0.17
N GLY A 132 -4.56 15.19 1.22
CA GLY A 132 -5.84 14.49 1.13
C GLY A 132 -5.77 13.15 0.40
N ASP A 133 -6.88 12.78 -0.26
CA ASP A 133 -7.07 11.46 -0.86
C ASP A 133 -5.99 11.10 -1.88
N ALA A 134 -5.52 12.05 -2.68
CA ALA A 134 -4.52 11.78 -3.72
C ALA A 134 -3.22 11.19 -3.16
N GLY A 135 -2.73 11.72 -2.03
CA GLY A 135 -1.52 11.22 -1.39
C GLY A 135 -1.74 9.82 -0.79
N ARG A 136 -2.85 9.63 -0.08
CA ARG A 136 -3.25 8.36 0.52
C ARG A 136 -3.41 7.25 -0.52
N ASP A 137 -4.09 7.55 -1.62
CA ASP A 137 -4.47 6.59 -2.66
C ASP A 137 -3.29 6.23 -3.58
N ALA A 138 -2.24 7.06 -3.64
CA ALA A 138 -1.02 6.77 -4.39
C ALA A 138 -0.17 5.66 -3.76
N VAL A 139 -0.27 5.45 -2.44
CA VAL A 139 0.52 4.43 -1.71
C VAL A 139 0.21 3.01 -2.19
N PHE A 140 -1.07 2.71 -2.39
CA PHE A 140 -1.53 1.37 -2.76
C PHE A 140 -0.94 0.86 -4.08
N PRO A 141 -1.12 1.54 -5.23
CA PRO A 141 -0.56 1.06 -6.49
C PRO A 141 0.97 0.97 -6.46
N ALA A 142 1.66 1.82 -5.67
CA ALA A 142 3.11 1.69 -5.51
C ALA A 142 3.49 0.32 -4.91
N ALA A 143 2.72 -0.17 -3.93
CA ALA A 143 2.93 -1.45 -3.27
C ALA A 143 2.65 -2.68 -4.17
N LEU A 144 1.99 -2.48 -5.31
CA LEU A 144 1.72 -3.55 -6.27
C LEU A 144 2.88 -3.79 -7.25
N ALA A 145 3.82 -2.86 -7.37
CA ALA A 145 4.83 -2.86 -8.42
C ALA A 145 5.73 -4.10 -8.39
N ASP A 146 5.94 -4.71 -9.57
CA ASP A 146 6.85 -5.84 -9.72
C ASP A 146 8.31 -5.44 -9.47
N SER A 147 9.08 -6.36 -8.87
CA SER A 147 10.54 -6.25 -8.72
C SER A 147 11.04 -4.95 -8.04
N VAL A 148 10.22 -4.34 -7.19
CA VAL A 148 10.57 -3.13 -6.42
C VAL A 148 10.47 -3.40 -4.92
N THR A 149 11.55 -3.11 -4.19
CA THR A 149 11.54 -3.11 -2.72
C THR A 149 11.02 -1.77 -2.21
N VAL A 150 9.71 -1.66 -1.99
CA VAL A 150 9.05 -0.39 -1.61
C VAL A 150 9.08 -0.09 -0.11
N TRP A 151 9.36 -1.08 0.75
CA TRP A 151 9.24 -0.93 2.20
C TRP A 151 10.09 0.23 2.80
N PRO A 152 11.31 0.55 2.31
CA PRO A 152 12.08 1.67 2.87
C PRO A 152 11.38 3.01 2.63
N ASP A 153 10.78 3.19 1.46
CA ASP A 153 10.03 4.39 1.12
C ASP A 153 8.71 4.48 1.91
N LEU A 154 8.02 3.36 2.10
CA LEU A 154 6.82 3.31 2.94
C LEU A 154 7.14 3.66 4.41
N LEU A 155 8.26 3.16 4.94
CA LEU A 155 8.74 3.51 6.27
C LEU A 155 9.10 5.00 6.37
N ARG A 156 9.78 5.54 5.37
CA ARG A 156 10.09 6.98 5.28
C ARG A 156 8.82 7.83 5.27
N LEU A 157 7.83 7.47 4.44
CA LEU A 157 6.53 8.14 4.42
C LEU A 157 5.86 8.11 5.81
N ALA A 158 5.83 6.94 6.46
CA ALA A 158 5.22 6.77 7.77
C ALA A 158 5.87 7.64 8.87
N ARG A 159 7.19 7.89 8.78
CA ARG A 159 7.94 8.73 9.75
C ARG A 159 7.86 10.22 9.47
N THR A 160 7.65 10.62 8.22
CA THR A 160 7.80 12.03 7.82
C THR A 160 6.63 12.86 8.35
N THR A 161 6.87 13.71 9.34
CA THR A 161 5.81 14.48 10.01
C THR A 161 5.05 15.44 9.09
N ALA A 162 5.71 15.94 8.05
CA ALA A 162 5.11 16.77 7.01
C ALA A 162 4.15 16.01 6.08
N VAL A 163 4.22 14.68 6.01
CA VAL A 163 3.30 13.86 5.22
C VAL A 163 1.96 13.77 5.97
N PRO A 164 0.81 13.97 5.29
CA PRO A 164 -0.50 13.90 5.92
C PRO A 164 -0.75 12.58 6.63
N ARG A 165 -1.44 12.65 7.78
CA ARG A 165 -1.62 11.51 8.69
C ARG A 165 -2.27 10.31 8.03
N GLU A 166 -3.28 10.53 7.19
CA GLU A 166 -3.96 9.49 6.40
C GLU A 166 -3.01 8.77 5.45
N THR A 167 -2.10 9.50 4.80
CA THR A 167 -1.06 8.94 3.94
C THR A 167 -0.05 8.12 4.75
N ARG A 168 0.37 8.62 5.91
CA ARG A 168 1.25 7.87 6.83
C ARG A 168 0.62 6.56 7.28
N ARG A 169 -0.67 6.57 7.65
CA ARG A 169 -1.42 5.36 8.01
C ARG A 169 -1.52 4.37 6.85
N SER A 170 -1.79 4.85 5.64
CA SER A 170 -1.76 4.03 4.42
C SER A 170 -0.39 3.40 4.20
N ALA A 171 0.68 4.17 4.37
CA ALA A 171 2.05 3.67 4.26
C ALA A 171 2.37 2.59 5.29
N VAL A 172 1.94 2.75 6.55
CA VAL A 172 2.08 1.71 7.59
C VAL A 172 1.31 0.44 7.26
N PHE A 173 0.08 0.57 6.76
CA PHE A 173 -0.71 -0.59 6.32
C PHE A 173 0.03 -1.37 5.23
N TRP A 174 0.48 -0.69 4.17
CA TRP A 174 1.20 -1.32 3.06
C TRP A 174 2.59 -1.83 3.44
N LEU A 175 3.25 -1.21 4.41
CA LEU A 175 4.49 -1.70 5.01
C LEU A 175 4.26 -3.06 5.71
N GLY A 176 3.13 -3.22 6.42
CA GLY A 176 2.72 -4.51 6.99
C GLY A 176 2.47 -5.59 5.93
N GLN A 177 1.89 -5.22 4.78
CA GLN A 177 1.65 -6.15 3.67
C GLN A 177 2.90 -6.52 2.86
N ALA A 178 3.99 -5.78 3.01
CA ALA A 178 5.28 -6.07 2.36
C ALA A 178 6.17 -7.02 3.17
N ALA A 179 5.69 -7.53 4.32
CA ALA A 179 6.55 -7.92 5.41
C ALA A 179 7.40 -9.19 5.20
N GLY A 180 8.70 -8.96 5.00
CA GLY A 180 9.80 -9.82 5.48
C GLY A 180 10.49 -9.19 6.70
N GLU A 181 11.53 -9.86 7.23
CA GLU A 181 12.19 -9.50 8.50
C GLU A 181 12.60 -8.01 8.59
N ALA A 182 13.11 -7.43 7.49
CA ALA A 182 13.52 -6.02 7.45
C ALA A 182 12.34 -5.04 7.65
N ALA A 183 11.16 -5.35 7.11
CA ALA A 183 9.97 -4.52 7.30
C ALA A 183 9.41 -4.66 8.72
N THR A 184 9.48 -5.87 9.31
CA THR A 184 9.12 -6.12 10.73
C THR A 184 9.95 -5.26 11.68
N ARG A 185 11.26 -5.17 11.43
CA ARG A 185 12.17 -4.29 12.18
C ARG A 185 11.79 -2.82 12.02
N GLY A 186 11.53 -2.37 10.79
CA GLY A 186 11.09 -1.00 10.52
C GLY A 186 9.79 -0.61 11.23
N LEU A 187 8.80 -1.51 11.29
CA LEU A 187 7.55 -1.32 12.04
C LEU A 187 7.80 -1.20 13.55
N THR A 188 8.65 -2.07 14.09
CA THR A 188 9.07 -2.06 15.49
C THR A 188 9.74 -0.73 15.86
N GLU A 189 10.69 -0.27 15.05
CA GLU A 189 11.36 1.02 15.26
C GLU A 189 10.41 2.22 15.08
N LEU A 190 9.36 2.10 14.26
CA LEU A 190 8.35 3.15 14.10
C LEU A 190 7.47 3.27 15.35
N VAL A 191 7.16 2.14 15.99
CA VAL A 191 6.43 2.13 17.28
C VAL A 191 7.24 2.84 18.36
N ASP A 192 8.54 2.55 18.44
CA ASP A 192 9.44 3.07 19.48
C ASP A 192 9.83 4.54 19.28
N ASP A 193 9.63 5.11 18.08
CA ASP A 193 10.03 6.48 17.74
C ASP A 193 9.21 7.54 18.49
N GLY A 194 9.86 8.31 19.37
CA GLY A 194 9.21 9.35 20.19
C GLY A 194 8.59 10.50 19.39
N SER A 195 9.01 10.72 18.14
CA SER A 195 8.49 11.78 17.27
C SER A 195 7.20 11.40 16.53
N VAL A 196 6.84 10.11 16.53
CA VAL A 196 5.68 9.59 15.80
C VAL A 196 4.41 9.67 16.66
N GLU A 197 3.33 10.17 16.07
CA GLU A 197 2.04 10.30 16.74
C GLU A 197 1.41 8.94 17.11
N LEU A 198 0.65 8.93 18.21
CA LEU A 198 0.03 7.71 18.77
C LEU A 198 -0.78 6.91 17.73
N GLU A 199 -1.58 7.58 16.90
CA GLU A 199 -2.43 6.90 15.91
C GLU A 199 -1.62 6.16 14.83
N VAL A 200 -0.44 6.68 14.47
CA VAL A 200 0.47 6.03 13.52
C VAL A 200 1.15 4.83 14.20
N LYS A 201 1.54 4.97 15.47
CA LYS A 201 2.07 3.86 16.28
C LYS A 201 1.06 2.72 16.43
N GLU A 202 -0.20 3.04 16.74
CA GLU A 202 -1.26 2.04 16.82
C GLU A 202 -1.51 1.33 15.49
N SER A 203 -1.37 2.04 14.37
CA SER A 203 -1.41 1.44 13.03
C SER A 203 -0.23 0.49 12.81
N ALA A 204 0.96 0.82 13.34
CA ALA A 204 2.14 -0.04 13.23
C ALA A 204 2.02 -1.29 14.11
N VAL A 205 1.45 -1.16 15.31
CA VAL A 205 1.11 -2.30 16.17
C VAL A 205 0.10 -3.22 15.47
N PHE A 206 -0.92 -2.67 14.81
CA PHE A 206 -1.83 -3.48 14.00
C PHE A 206 -1.10 -4.14 12.82
N ALA A 207 -0.25 -3.44 12.10
CA ALA A 207 0.53 -4.04 11.02
C ALA A 207 1.39 -5.22 11.51
N LEU A 208 2.00 -5.11 12.69
CA LEU A 208 2.74 -6.20 13.35
C LEU A 208 1.85 -7.41 13.71
N SER A 209 0.57 -7.20 14.04
CA SER A 209 -0.36 -8.31 14.34
C SER A 209 -0.83 -9.08 13.11
N GLN A 210 -0.71 -8.49 11.92
CA GLN A 210 -1.05 -9.16 10.66
C GLN A 210 0.11 -9.99 10.10
N LEU A 211 1.26 -10.01 10.77
CA LEU A 211 2.42 -10.80 10.38
C LEU A 211 2.26 -12.27 10.80
N ARG A 212 3.04 -13.15 10.17
CA ARG A 212 3.21 -14.53 10.64
C ARG A 212 3.63 -14.55 12.11
N ASP A 213 3.10 -15.50 12.87
CA ASP A 213 3.24 -15.57 14.32
C ASP A 213 4.71 -15.56 14.77
N GLU A 214 5.62 -16.17 14.02
CA GLU A 214 7.05 -16.20 14.35
C GLU A 214 7.70 -14.81 14.36
N GLN A 215 7.13 -13.86 13.63
CA GLN A 215 7.62 -12.47 13.54
C GLN A 215 6.77 -11.50 14.36
N GLY A 216 5.44 -11.59 14.25
CA GLY A 216 4.51 -10.65 14.86
C GLY A 216 4.42 -10.80 16.38
N VAL A 217 4.21 -12.03 16.87
CA VAL A 217 3.98 -12.29 18.30
C VAL A 217 5.17 -11.86 19.18
N PRO A 218 6.44 -12.19 18.85
CA PRO A 218 7.58 -11.70 19.64
C PRO A 218 7.66 -10.17 19.72
N ALA A 219 7.40 -9.47 18.60
CA ALA A 219 7.43 -8.01 18.55
C ALA A 219 6.31 -7.40 19.43
N LEU A 220 5.10 -7.95 19.35
CA LEU A 220 3.97 -7.53 20.17
C LEU A 220 4.21 -7.78 21.66
N ILE A 221 4.77 -8.94 22.05
CA ILE A 221 5.13 -9.25 23.44
C ILE A 221 6.12 -8.22 23.99
N ARG A 222 7.17 -7.91 23.22
CA ARG A 222 8.15 -6.88 23.60
C ARG A 222 7.46 -5.53 23.82
N ILE A 223 6.63 -5.08 22.88
CA ILE A 223 5.89 -3.81 22.97
C ILE A 223 4.99 -3.80 24.21
N ALA A 224 4.23 -4.87 24.45
CA ALA A 224 3.33 -5.00 25.59
C ALA A 224 4.07 -4.90 26.94
N ARG A 225 5.32 -5.34 27.02
CA ARG A 225 6.14 -5.28 28.24
C ARG A 225 6.84 -3.94 28.43
N THR A 226 7.45 -3.40 27.38
CA THR A 226 8.49 -2.37 27.54
C THR A 226 8.12 -1.00 27.01
N HIS A 227 7.09 -0.89 26.17
CA HIS A 227 6.81 0.38 25.50
C HIS A 227 6.34 1.45 26.51
N ALA A 228 6.88 2.66 26.42
CA ALA A 228 6.61 3.73 27.40
C ALA A 228 5.14 4.16 27.46
N SER A 229 4.47 4.25 26.30
CA SER A 229 3.04 4.64 26.22
C SER A 229 2.10 3.50 26.66
N PRO A 230 1.26 3.70 27.69
CA PRO A 230 0.25 2.72 28.10
C PRO A 230 -0.76 2.39 27.00
N SER A 231 -1.15 3.36 26.17
CA SER A 231 -2.08 3.15 25.06
C SER A 231 -1.51 2.18 24.02
N VAL A 232 -0.23 2.33 23.69
CA VAL A 232 0.47 1.41 22.78
C VAL A 232 0.60 0.01 23.38
N ARG A 233 0.95 -0.11 24.68
CA ARG A 233 0.98 -1.42 25.37
C ARG A 233 -0.39 -2.11 25.34
N LYS A 234 -1.46 -1.36 25.64
CA LYS A 234 -2.84 -1.84 25.59
C LYS A 234 -3.20 -2.35 24.19
N LYS A 235 -2.79 -1.64 23.12
CA LYS A 235 -3.04 -2.07 21.74
C LYS A 235 -2.30 -3.36 21.39
N ALA A 236 -1.06 -3.53 21.85
CA ALA A 236 -0.30 -4.76 21.66
C ALA A 236 -0.96 -5.95 22.38
N LEU A 237 -1.36 -5.77 23.64
CA LEU A 237 -2.11 -6.78 24.40
C LEU A 237 -3.43 -7.16 23.71
N PHE A 238 -4.18 -6.17 23.21
CA PHE A 238 -5.42 -6.42 22.46
C PHE A 238 -5.20 -7.39 21.30
N TRP A 239 -4.18 -7.17 20.47
CA TRP A 239 -3.90 -8.04 19.33
C TRP A 239 -3.30 -9.39 19.72
N LEU A 240 -2.46 -9.44 20.77
CA LEU A 240 -2.00 -10.71 21.33
C LEU A 240 -3.16 -11.58 21.81
N GLY A 241 -4.20 -10.99 22.40
CA GLY A 241 -5.42 -11.69 22.77
C GLY A 241 -6.21 -12.27 21.59
N GLN A 242 -5.92 -11.86 20.35
CA GLN A 242 -6.50 -12.42 19.14
C GLN A 242 -5.60 -13.48 18.46
N SER A 243 -4.35 -13.63 18.91
CA SER A 243 -3.33 -14.38 18.15
C SER A 243 -3.41 -15.90 18.27
N ASN A 244 -4.27 -16.49 19.12
CA ASN A 244 -4.30 -17.93 19.44
C ASN A 244 -2.93 -18.57 19.78
N ASP A 245 -1.87 -17.77 19.92
CA ASP A 245 -0.50 -18.21 20.10
C ASP A 245 -0.25 -18.49 21.59
N PRO A 246 0.33 -19.66 21.94
CA PRO A 246 0.56 -20.02 23.33
C PRO A 246 1.49 -19.04 24.08
N ARG A 247 2.37 -18.32 23.37
CA ARG A 247 3.24 -17.28 23.96
C ARG A 247 2.43 -16.07 24.43
N ALA A 248 1.34 -15.74 23.74
CA ALA A 248 0.42 -14.70 24.18
C ALA A 248 -0.29 -15.12 25.47
N LEU A 249 -0.76 -16.37 25.55
CA LEU A 249 -1.37 -16.91 26.77
C LEU A 249 -0.40 -16.87 27.96
N ALA A 250 0.84 -17.33 27.76
CA ALA A 250 1.88 -17.29 28.80
C ALA A 250 2.17 -15.87 29.30
N LEU A 251 2.17 -14.87 28.38
CA LEU A 251 2.28 -13.47 28.78
C LEU A 251 1.10 -13.02 29.66
N PHE A 252 -0.14 -13.36 29.28
CA PHE A 252 -1.31 -12.97 30.07
C PHE A 252 -1.32 -13.62 31.45
N GLU A 253 -0.99 -14.91 31.54
CA GLU A 253 -0.82 -15.59 32.82
C GLU A 253 0.18 -14.85 33.70
N GLU A 254 1.38 -14.59 33.19
CA GLU A 254 2.41 -13.86 33.93
C GLU A 254 1.94 -12.47 34.40
N LEU A 255 1.30 -11.69 33.53
CA LEU A 255 0.87 -10.32 33.85
C LEU A 255 -0.28 -10.28 34.86
N LEU A 256 -1.14 -11.32 34.89
CA LEU A 256 -2.33 -11.36 35.73
C LEU A 256 -2.09 -12.08 37.06
N THR A 257 -1.07 -12.95 37.15
CA THR A 257 -0.71 -13.65 38.40
C THR A 257 0.41 -12.96 39.16
N LYS A 258 1.07 -11.96 38.58
CA LYS A 258 2.02 -11.10 39.32
C LYS A 258 1.24 -10.10 40.18
N PRO A 259 1.42 -10.12 41.51
CA PRO A 259 0.77 -9.17 42.43
C PRO A 259 1.25 -7.74 42.26
#